data_AF-A0A843GTB3-F1
#
_entry.id   AF-A0A843GTB3-F1
#
_cell.length_a   1.000
_cell.length_b   1.000
_cell.length_c   1.000
_cell.angle_alpha   90.00
_cell.angle_beta   90.00
_cell.angle_gamma   90.00
#
_symmetry.space_group_name_H-M   'P 1'
#
loop_
_entity.id
_entity.type
_entity.pdbx_description
1 polymer ?
#
loop_
_entity_poly.entity_id
_entity_poly.type
_entity_poly.pdbx_seq_one_letter_code
_entity_poly.pdbx_strand_id
1 'polypeptide(L)'
;MINIIPQTEVRLLKTPLEKDSEHTLSFSNINAQTNYFFGRTYKTYNDFTYQKETSTLVIPESYDTICTCNYLMYKNNGFTNKFFYAF
;
A
#
# COMPACT_ATOMS: atom_id res chain seq x y z
N MET A 1 24.91 -18.12 -0.99
CA MET A 1 24.29 -16.87 -1.46
C MET A 1 22.89 -16.80 -0.87
N ILE A 2 22.60 -15.84 0.01
CA ILE A 2 21.23 -15.58 0.45
C ILE A 2 20.55 -14.85 -0.70
N ASN A 3 19.56 -15.50 -1.31
CA ASN A 3 18.76 -14.91 -2.36
C ASN A 3 17.74 -13.98 -1.70
N ILE A 4 17.96 -12.66 -1.74
CA ILE A 4 16.98 -11.68 -1.26
C ILE A 4 15.89 -11.58 -2.34
N ILE A 5 14.92 -12.50 -2.29
CA ILE A 5 13.78 -12.45 -3.20
C ILE A 5 12.93 -11.24 -2.77
N PRO A 6 12.55 -10.33 -3.67
CA PRO A 6 11.59 -9.29 -3.35
C PRO A 6 10.29 -9.94 -2.91
N GLN A 7 9.84 -9.59 -1.71
CA GLN A 7 8.66 -10.19 -1.08
C GLN A 7 7.65 -9.12 -0.67
N THR A 8 7.85 -7.87 -1.07
CA THR A 8 6.93 -6.79 -0.70
C THR A 8 5.79 -6.69 -1.70
N GLU A 9 4.59 -6.93 -1.22
CA GLU A 9 3.34 -6.63 -1.94
C GLU A 9 3.00 -5.17 -1.71
N VAL A 10 2.95 -4.38 -2.79
CA VAL A 10 2.52 -2.98 -2.80
C VAL A 10 1.25 -2.86 -3.63
N ARG A 11 0.27 -2.14 -3.11
CA ARG A 11 -0.97 -1.81 -3.80
C ARG A 11 -1.17 -0.30 -3.79
N LEU A 12 -1.39 0.26 -4.97
CA LEU A 12 -1.85 1.62 -5.14
C LEU A 12 -3.37 1.63 -5.08
N LEU A 13 -3.91 2.63 -4.38
CA LEU A 13 -5.31 2.70 -4.01
C LEU A 13 -5.90 4.05 -4.42
N LYS A 14 -7.19 4.02 -4.75
CA LYS A 14 -8.00 5.23 -4.91
C LYS A 14 -9.06 5.29 -3.82
N THR A 15 -8.92 6.26 -2.92
CA THR A 15 -9.74 6.38 -1.71
C THR A 15 -10.34 7.77 -1.60
N PRO A 16 -11.42 7.96 -0.82
CA PRO A 16 -11.94 9.30 -0.51
C PRO A 16 -11.15 10.02 0.60
N LEU A 17 -10.03 9.45 1.09
CA LEU A 17 -9.27 10.01 2.18
C LEU A 17 -8.36 11.15 1.70
N GLU A 18 -8.26 12.20 2.51
CA GLU A 18 -7.36 13.31 2.27
C GLU A 18 -6.28 13.38 3.36
N LYS A 19 -5.14 13.99 3.02
CA LYS A 19 -3.96 14.08 3.91
C LYS A 19 -4.18 15.05 5.08
N ASP A 20 -5.18 15.93 4.99
CA ASP A 20 -5.54 16.91 6.01
C ASP A 20 -5.92 16.29 7.36
N SER A 21 -6.19 14.98 7.38
CA SER A 21 -6.51 14.19 8.57
C SER A 21 -7.79 14.67 9.29
N GLU A 22 -8.66 15.43 8.62
CA GLU A 22 -9.93 15.88 9.19
C GLU A 22 -10.95 14.74 9.27
N HIS A 23 -10.84 13.76 8.37
CA HIS A 23 -11.74 12.62 8.27
C HIS A 23 -10.97 11.30 8.18
N THR A 24 -11.45 10.30 8.91
CA THR A 24 -10.89 8.95 8.88
C THR A 24 -11.99 7.89 8.85
N LEU A 25 -11.67 6.72 8.29
CA LEU A 25 -12.57 5.58 8.26
C LEU A 25 -12.27 4.68 9.45
N SER A 26 -13.29 4.47 10.28
CA SER A 26 -13.23 3.50 11.38
C SER A 26 -13.85 2.17 10.95
N PHE A 27 -13.18 1.07 11.27
CA PHE A 27 -13.61 -0.28 10.94
C PHE A 27 -13.80 -1.10 12.21
N SER A 28 -14.76 -2.03 12.20
CA SER A 28 -15.06 -2.89 13.35
C SER A 28 -13.96 -3.92 13.65
N ASN A 29 -13.16 -4.29 12.65
CA ASN A 29 -12.02 -5.20 12.78
C ASN A 29 -11.05 -5.06 11.60
N ILE A 30 -9.87 -5.69 11.74
CA ILE A 30 -8.80 -5.65 10.73
C ILE A 30 -9.26 -6.26 9.40
N ASN A 31 -10.02 -7.37 9.41
CA ASN A 31 -10.49 -7.99 8.17
C ASN A 31 -11.41 -7.06 7.38
N ALA A 32 -12.30 -6.33 8.06
CA ALA A 32 -13.17 -5.34 7.44
C ALA A 32 -12.36 -4.19 6.81
N GLN A 33 -11.33 -3.70 7.52
CA GLN A 33 -10.42 -2.68 6.99
C GLN A 33 -9.66 -3.19 5.75
N THR A 34 -9.02 -4.36 5.83
CA THR A 34 -8.25 -4.92 4.73
C THR A 34 -9.11 -5.20 3.52
N ASN A 35 -10.31 -5.78 3.70
CA ASN A 35 -11.24 -6.03 2.60
C ASN A 35 -11.72 -4.74 1.93
N TYR A 36 -11.97 -3.68 2.72
CA TYR A 36 -12.32 -2.37 2.18
C TYR A 36 -11.22 -1.84 1.26
N PHE A 37 -9.97 -1.80 1.74
CA PHE A 37 -8.85 -1.28 0.93
C PHE A 37 -8.50 -2.20 -0.25
N PHE A 38 -8.64 -3.52 -0.11
CA PHE A 38 -8.53 -4.43 -1.25
C PHE A 38 -9.52 -4.09 -2.36
N GLY A 39 -10.77 -3.75 -2.02
CA GLY A 39 -11.78 -3.27 -2.97
C GLY A 39 -11.47 -1.90 -3.60
N ARG A 40 -10.47 -1.18 -3.10
CA ARG A 40 -10.00 0.12 -3.64
C ARG A 40 -8.69 0.00 -4.41
N THR A 41 -8.19 -1.21 -4.63
CA THR A 41 -6.95 -1.48 -5.36
C THR A 41 -7.09 -1.00 -6.80
N TYR A 42 -6.24 -0.05 -7.20
CA TYR A 42 -6.08 0.36 -8.58
C TYR A 42 -5.04 -0.53 -9.27
N LYS A 43 -3.88 -0.74 -8.63
CA LYS A 43 -2.80 -1.57 -9.17
C LYS A 43 -2.00 -2.27 -8.07
N THR A 44 -1.38 -3.40 -8.40
CA THR A 44 -0.58 -4.21 -7.49
C THR A 44 0.79 -4.51 -8.08
N TYR A 45 1.80 -4.54 -7.22
CA TYR A 45 3.19 -4.86 -7.55
C TYR A 45 3.76 -5.77 -6.47
N ASN A 46 4.55 -6.77 -6.86
CA ASN A 46 5.10 -7.76 -5.92
C ASN A 46 6.63 -7.81 -5.90
N ASP A 47 7.28 -7.04 -6.78
CA ASP A 47 8.72 -7.15 -7.05
C ASP A 47 9.53 -6.11 -6.26
N PHE A 48 8.95 -5.57 -5.20
CA PHE A 48 9.61 -4.59 -4.34
C PHE A 48 10.49 -5.26 -3.29
N THR A 49 11.65 -4.63 -3.04
CA THR A 49 12.46 -4.93 -1.85
C THR A 49 11.75 -4.45 -0.58
N TYR A 50 12.32 -4.76 0.58
CA TYR A 50 11.76 -4.34 1.87
C TYR A 50 11.49 -2.83 1.93
N GLN A 51 10.26 -2.45 2.26
CA GLN A 51 9.85 -1.06 2.39
C GLN A 51 9.73 -0.67 3.86
N LYS A 52 10.27 0.52 4.18
CA LYS A 52 10.19 1.12 5.53
C LYS A 52 9.09 2.16 5.57
N GLU A 53 8.49 2.31 6.75
CA GLU A 53 7.42 3.28 7.02
C GLU A 53 7.85 4.74 6.81
N THR A 54 9.14 5.04 6.96
CA THR A 54 9.69 6.40 6.86
C THR A 54 10.17 6.80 5.47
N SER A 55 10.07 5.91 4.47
CA SER A 55 10.61 6.15 3.13
C SER A 55 9.53 6.39 2.08
N THR A 56 9.79 7.31 1.16
CA THR A 56 9.04 7.45 -0.09
C THR A 56 9.26 6.22 -0.96
N LEU A 57 8.18 5.71 -1.57
CA LEU A 57 8.24 4.58 -2.48
C LEU A 57 8.31 5.06 -3.94
N VAL A 58 9.26 4.53 -4.72
CA VAL A 58 9.38 4.82 -6.16
C VAL A 58 8.68 3.72 -6.95
N ILE A 59 7.63 4.07 -7.68
CA ILE A 59 6.90 3.12 -8.52
C ILE A 59 7.48 3.16 -9.95
N PRO A 60 7.82 2.00 -10.57
CA PRO A 60 8.35 1.93 -11.93
C PRO A 60 7.22 2.08 -12.98
N GLU A 61 6.48 3.18 -12.94
CA GLU A 61 5.36 3.45 -13.84
C GLU A 61 5.27 4.93 -14.20
N SER A 62 4.64 5.22 -15.34
CA SER A 62 4.37 6.60 -15.75
C SER A 62 3.46 7.29 -14.75
N TYR A 63 3.79 8.54 -14.42
CA TYR A 63 2.99 9.40 -13.55
C TYR A 63 1.53 9.48 -14.00
N ASP A 64 1.29 9.63 -15.31
CA ASP A 64 -0.06 9.78 -15.87
C ASP A 64 -0.98 8.60 -15.57
N THR A 65 -0.42 7.39 -15.38
CA THR A 65 -1.21 6.20 -15.06
C THR A 65 -1.59 6.15 -13.57
N ILE A 66 -0.75 6.72 -12.70
CA ILE A 66 -0.90 6.58 -11.24
C ILE A 66 -1.34 7.86 -10.54
N CYS A 67 -1.39 9.01 -11.24
CA CYS A 67 -1.72 10.32 -10.67
C CYS A 67 -3.11 10.40 -10.03
N THR A 68 -4.01 9.46 -10.33
CA THR A 68 -5.34 9.37 -9.73
C THR A 68 -5.37 8.61 -8.41
N CYS A 69 -4.27 7.96 -8.03
CA CYS A 69 -4.12 7.29 -6.74
C CYS A 69 -3.66 8.30 -5.69
N ASN A 70 -4.25 8.21 -4.50
CA ASN A 70 -3.99 9.11 -3.36
C ASN A 70 -3.61 8.34 -2.10
N TYR A 71 -3.43 7.03 -2.22
CA TYR A 71 -3.17 6.16 -1.09
C TYR A 71 -2.43 4.91 -1.55
N LEU A 72 -1.66 4.31 -0.64
CA LEU A 72 -0.97 3.06 -0.84
C LEU A 72 -1.13 2.15 0.37
N MET A 73 -1.15 0.85 0.11
CA MET A 73 -0.98 -0.16 1.15
C MET A 73 0.13 -1.13 0.75
N TYR A 74 0.97 -1.51 1.71
CA TYR A 74 2.03 -2.48 1.45
C TYR A 74 2.19 -3.49 2.59
N LYS A 75 2.76 -4.65 2.25
CA LYS A 75 3.06 -5.74 3.17
C LYS A 75 4.40 -6.36 2.77
N ASN A 76 5.34 -6.37 3.70
CA ASN A 76 6.64 -7.01 3.54
C ASN A 76 6.48 -8.51 3.86
N ASN A 77 6.14 -9.34 2.85
CA ASN A 77 6.03 -10.78 3.05
C ASN A 77 7.43 -11.28 3.48
N GLY A 78 7.49 -12.18 4.46
CA GLY A 78 8.74 -12.63 5.07
C GLY A 78 9.13 -11.92 6.38
N PHE A 79 8.51 -10.77 6.70
CA PHE A 79 8.73 -10.09 7.99
C PHE A 79 7.47 -10.04 8.84
N THR A 80 6.35 -9.60 8.26
CA THR A 80 5.07 -9.51 8.97
C THR A 80 3.91 -9.76 8.01
N ASN A 81 2.78 -10.23 8.54
CA ASN A 81 1.52 -10.31 7.79
C ASN A 81 0.67 -9.02 7.93
N LYS A 82 1.28 -7.92 8.38
CA LYS A 82 0.60 -6.64 8.62
C LYS A 82 0.64 -5.77 7.36
N PHE A 83 -0.50 -5.22 6.99
CA PHE A 83 -0.57 -4.14 6.01
C PHE A 83 -0.28 -2.80 6.67
N PHE A 84 0.59 -2.03 6.03
CA PHE A 84 0.85 -0.63 6.34
C PHE A 84 0.11 0.23 5.31
N TYR A 85 -0.34 1.41 5.74
CA TYR A 85 -1.15 2.32 4.95
C TYR A 85 -0.52 3.70 4.96
N ALA A 86 -0.42 4.34 3.80
CA ALA A 86 0.16 5.67 3.66
C ALA A 86 -0.52 6.45 2.54
N PHE A 87 -0.46 7.77 2.63
CA PHE A 87 -0.85 8.70 1.57
C PHE A 87 0.26 8.79 0.51
#